data_AF-A0A7K0BQ24-F1
#
_entry.id   AF-A0A7K0BQ24-F1
#
_cell.length_a   1.000
_cell.length_b   1.000
_cell.length_c   1.000
_cell.angle_alpha   90.00
_cell.angle_beta   90.00
_cell.angle_gamma   90.00
#
_symmetry.space_group_name_H-M   'P 1'
#
loop_
_entity.id
_entity.type
_entity.pdbx_description
1 polymer ?
#
loop_
_entity_poly.entity_id
_entity_poly.type
_entity_poly.pdbx_seq_one_letter_code
_entity_poly.pdbx_strand_id
1 'polypeptide(L)' 'MTEQEPFISDGVIIEFIDGKDVPVDHKDFGERAVVMRDAKNEDGPILYFTEAEWDAFVAGVKDGEFDDLLEEEPPATV' A
#
# COMPACT_ATOMS: atom_id res chain seq x y z
N MET A 1 21.44 28.07 1.28
CA MET A 1 20.97 26.87 2.00
C MET A 1 19.89 26.28 1.11
N THR A 2 20.26 25.31 0.28
CA THR A 2 19.30 24.67 -0.61
C THR A 2 18.41 23.82 0.29
N GLU A 3 17.15 24.21 0.43
CA GLU A 3 16.11 23.34 0.98
C GLU A 3 16.04 22.14 0.03
N GLN A 4 16.68 21.04 0.43
CA GLN A 4 16.43 19.74 -0.21
C GLN A 4 14.95 19.48 0.02
N GLU A 5 14.16 19.56 -1.05
CA GLU A 5 12.78 19.09 -1.03
C GLU A 5 12.78 17.68 -0.42
N PRO A 6 11.85 17.36 0.50
CA PRO A 6 11.84 16.07 1.15
C PRO A 6 11.86 15.02 0.05
N PHE A 7 12.90 14.19 0.06
CA PHE A 7 13.08 13.09 -0.87
C PHE A 7 11.90 12.15 -0.62
N ILE A 8 10.78 12.32 -1.33
CA ILE A 8 9.66 11.40 -1.20
C ILE A 8 10.15 10.10 -1.85
N SER A 9 10.65 9.21 -0.98
CA SER A 9 11.30 7.95 -1.33
C SER A 9 10.38 7.07 -2.17
N ASP A 10 10.95 6.18 -2.99
CA ASP A 10 10.21 5.05 -3.56
C ASP A 10 9.55 4.28 -2.41
N GLY A 11 8.23 4.42 -2.25
CA GLY A 11 7.55 3.93 -1.07
C GLY A 11 6.05 4.14 -1.11
N VAL A 12 5.38 3.65 -0.08
CA VAL A 12 3.93 3.77 0.11
C VAL A 12 3.62 4.60 1.34
N ILE A 13 2.51 5.33 1.30
CA ILE A 13 1.92 6.02 2.43
C ILE A 13 0.83 5.12 3.01
N ILE A 14 0.85 4.94 4.34
CA ILE A 14 -0.18 4.23 5.10
C ILE A 14 -0.90 5.21 6.02
N GLU A 15 -2.22 5.28 5.89
CA GLU A 15 -3.08 6.15 6.69
C GLU A 15 -4.23 5.34 7.31
N PHE A 16 -4.71 5.79 8.48
CA PHE A 16 -5.89 5.22 9.13
C PHE A 16 -7.02 6.24 9.06
N ILE A 17 -8.18 5.82 8.56
CA ILE A 17 -9.39 6.63 8.50
C ILE A 17 -10.55 5.90 9.18
N ASP A 18 -11.60 6.64 9.54
CA ASP A 18 -12.84 6.04 10.03
C ASP A 18 -13.47 5.21 8.90
N GLY A 19 -14.00 4.02 9.22
CA GLY A 19 -14.62 3.14 8.23
C GLY A 19 -15.76 3.80 7.48
N LYS A 20 -16.47 4.76 8.10
CA LYS A 20 -17.56 5.52 7.46
C LYS A 20 -17.07 6.53 6.42
N ASP A 21 -15.80 6.92 6.47
CA ASP A 21 -15.20 7.93 5.59
C ASP A 21 -14.56 7.29 4.34
N VAL A 22 -14.62 5.97 4.20
CA VAL A 22 -14.12 5.22 3.05
C VAL A 22 -15.03 5.46 1.83
N PRO A 23 -14.51 5.92 0.67
CA PRO A 23 -15.31 6.27 -0.50
C PRO A 23 -15.65 5.07 -1.41
N VAL A 24 -15.73 3.86 -0.85
CA VAL A 24 -16.11 2.62 -1.58
C VAL A 24 -17.07 1.78 -0.73
N ASP A 25 -17.99 1.05 -1.37
CA ASP A 25 -19.16 0.44 -0.71
C ASP A 25 -19.23 -1.10 -0.81
N HIS A 26 -18.16 -1.75 -1.30
CA HIS A 26 -18.15 -3.18 -1.56
C HIS A 26 -17.68 -4.04 -0.37
N LYS A 27 -17.37 -3.44 0.78
CA LYS A 27 -16.92 -4.09 2.02
C LYS A 27 -17.47 -3.35 3.23
N ASP A 28 -17.61 -4.05 4.35
CA ASP A 28 -17.86 -3.44 5.66
C ASP A 28 -16.53 -3.16 6.34
N PHE A 29 -16.19 -1.88 6.54
CA PHE A 29 -14.90 -1.46 7.11
C PHE A 29 -14.91 -1.39 8.64
N GLY A 30 -16.05 -1.56 9.30
CA GLY A 30 -16.16 -1.40 10.75
C GLY A 30 -15.81 0.03 11.20
N GLU A 31 -15.12 0.16 12.33
CA GLU A 31 -14.76 1.46 12.91
C GLU A 31 -13.58 2.13 12.19
N ARG A 32 -12.69 1.35 11.55
CA ARG A 32 -11.43 1.85 11.01
C ARG A 32 -11.00 1.11 9.75
N ALA A 33 -10.51 1.86 8.77
CA ALA A 33 -9.89 1.33 7.57
C ALA A 33 -8.40 1.69 7.48
N VAL A 34 -7.62 0.83 6.83
CA VAL A 34 -6.23 1.11 6.45
C VAL A 34 -6.18 1.49 4.98
N VAL A 35 -5.56 2.62 4.70
CA VAL A 35 -5.42 3.19 3.35
C VAL A 35 -3.97 3.09 2.93
N MET A 36 -3.70 2.51 1.76
CA MET A 36 -2.37 2.44 1.17
C MET A 36 -2.35 3.09 -0.20
N ARG A 37 -1.40 3.99 -0.43
CA ARG A 37 -1.18 4.66 -1.72
C ARG A 37 0.31 4.84 -2.02
N ASP A 38 0.65 4.98 -3.29
CA ASP A 38 2.00 5.29 -3.74
C ASP A 38 2.39 6.70 -3.28
N ALA A 39 3.58 6.85 -2.66
CA ALA A 39 4.06 8.12 -2.14
C ALA A 39 4.45 9.11 -3.26
N LYS A 40 4.87 8.61 -4.42
CA LYS A 40 5.30 9.40 -5.59
C LYS A 40 4.17 9.69 -6.56
N ASN A 41 3.11 8.89 -6.55
CA ASN A 41 1.97 9.04 -7.44
C ASN A 41 0.69 9.31 -6.64
N GLU A 42 0.48 10.58 -6.27
CA GLU A 42 -0.67 10.99 -5.45
C GLU A 42 -2.03 10.75 -6.14
N ASP A 43 -2.07 10.81 -7.46
CA ASP A 43 -3.26 10.50 -8.29
C ASP A 43 -3.37 9.00 -8.63
N GLY A 44 -2.46 8.19 -8.11
CA GLY A 44 -2.43 6.75 -8.31
C GLY A 44 -3.60 6.02 -7.62
N PRO A 45 -3.73 4.71 -7.85
CA PRO A 45 -4.75 3.91 -7.19
C PRO A 45 -4.56 3.91 -5.66
N ILE A 46 -5.68 3.96 -4.94
CA ILE A 46 -5.73 3.86 -3.49
C ILE A 46 -6.34 2.51 -3.11
N LEU A 47 -5.65 1.79 -2.24
CA LEU A 47 -6.13 0.52 -1.69
C LEU A 47 -6.71 0.73 -0.30
N TYR A 48 -7.91 0.20 -0.08
CA TYR A 48 -8.61 0.25 1.20
C TYR A 48 -8.75 -1.16 1.77
N PHE A 49 -8.24 -1.35 2.98
CA PHE A 49 -8.30 -2.61 3.71
C PHE A 49 -9.22 -2.46 4.93
N THR A 50 -10.03 -3.49 5.18
CA THR A 50 -10.56 -3.71 6.54
C THR A 50 -9.41 -4.07 7.48
N GLU A 51 -9.61 -3.96 8.80
CA GLU A 51 -8.58 -4.36 9.77
C GLU A 51 -8.19 -5.83 9.61
N ALA A 52 -9.17 -6.72 9.38
CA ALA A 52 -8.92 -8.14 9.17
C ALA A 52 -8.13 -8.44 7.89
N GLU A 53 -8.42 -7.72 6.80
CA GLU A 53 -7.66 -7.85 5.55
C GLU A 53 -6.23 -7.33 5.69
N TRP A 54 -6.02 -6.24 6.46
CA TRP A 54 -4.69 -5.72 6.73
C TRP A 54 -3.84 -6.70 7.55
N ASP A 55 -4.44 -7.31 8.59
CA ASP A 55 -3.76 -8.34 9.38
C ASP A 55 -3.38 -9.55 8.50
N ALA A 56 -4.28 -9.98 7.61
CA ALA A 56 -4.00 -11.05 6.66
C ALA A 56 -2.89 -10.68 5.67
N PHE A 57 -2.92 -9.46 5.12
CA PHE A 57 -1.88 -8.95 4.22
C PHE A 57 -0.50 -8.95 4.91
N VAL A 58 -0.41 -8.39 6.12
CA VAL A 58 0.84 -8.37 6.89
C VAL A 58 1.32 -9.79 7.24
N ALA A 59 0.41 -10.72 7.52
CA ALA A 59 0.76 -12.11 7.73
C ALA A 59 1.35 -12.76 6.47
N GLY A 60 0.73 -12.58 5.30
CA GLY A 60 1.23 -13.08 4.02
C GLY A 60 2.61 -12.51 3.66
N VAL A 61 2.82 -11.21 3.87
CA VAL A 61 4.14 -10.57 3.71
C VAL A 61 5.20 -11.22 4.60
N LYS A 62 4.87 -11.52 5.86
CA LYS A 62 5.81 -12.18 6.79
C LYS A 62 6.08 -13.63 6.46
N ASP A 63 5.13 -14.31 5.82
CA ASP A 63 5.26 -15.71 5.38
C ASP A 63 6.03 -15.84 4.06
N GLY A 64 6.35 -14.72 3.39
CA GLY A 64 7.05 -14.71 2.10
C GLY A 64 6.13 -15.01 0.91
N GLU A 65 4.82 -14.80 1.05
CA GLU A 65 3.83 -15.08 -0.01
C GLU A 65 4.07 -14.28 -1.30
N PHE A 66 4.85 -13.20 -1.21
CA PHE A 66 5.13 -12.27 -2.32
C PHE A 66 6.60 -12.28 -2.77
N ASP A 67 7.43 -13.19 -2.27
CA ASP A 67 8.88 -13.20 -2.56
C ASP A 67 9.16 -13.53 -4.04
N ASP A 68 8.29 -14.29 -4.70
CA ASP A 68 8.37 -14.62 -6.13
C ASP A 68 8.20 -13.41 -7.04
N LEU A 69 7.53 -12.35 -6.56
CA LEU A 69 7.43 -11.06 -7.28
C LEU A 69 8.77 -10.34 -7.44
N LEU A 70 9.81 -10.77 -6.70
CA LEU A 70 11.15 -10.20 -6.78
C LEU A 70 12.03 -10.89 -7.83
N GLU A 71 11.62 -12.04 -8.38
CA GLU A 71 12.48 -12.89 -9.23
C GLU A 71 12.41 -12.58 -10.74
N GLU A 72 11.66 -11.57 -11.19
CA GLU A 72 11.63 -11.16 -12.60
C GLU A 72 12.84 -10.27 -12.97
N GLU A 73 14.05 -10.83 -13.02
CA GLU A 73 15.10 -10.23 -13.87
C GLU A 73 14.71 -10.44 -15.34
N PRO A 74 14.54 -9.38 -16.15
CA PRO A 74 14.28 -9.56 -17.58
C PRO A 74 15.46 -10.36 -18.18
N PRO A 75 15.21 -11.34 -19.07
CA PRO A 75 16.29 -12.12 -19.65
C PRO A 75 17.29 -11.15 -20.29
N ALA A 76 18.56 -11.27 -19.90
CA ALA A 76 19.63 -10.50 -20.48
C ALA A 76 19.57 -10.66 -22.01
N THR A 77 19.22 -9.59 -22.71
CA THR A 77 19.15 -9.57 -24.17
C THR A 77 20.54 -9.91 -24.71
N VAL A 78 20.66 -11.11 -25.31
CA VAL A 78 21.84 -11.55 -26.07
C VAL A 78 22.00 -10.79 -27.37
#